data_AF-A0A942QNQ2-F1
#
_entry.id   AF-A0A942QNQ2-F1
#
_cell.length_a   1.000
_cell.length_b   1.000
_cell.length_c   1.000
_cell.angle_alpha   90.00
_cell.angle_beta   90.00
_cell.angle_gamma   90.00
#
_symmetry.space_group_name_H-M   'P 1'
#
loop_
_entity.id
_entity.type
_entity.pdbx_description
1 polymer ?
#
loop_
_entity_poly.entity_id
_entity_poly.type
_entity_poly.pdbx_seq_one_letter_code
_entity_poly.pdbx_strand_id
1 'polypeptide(L)' 'MKPKQTKKEAVVTALARLKLEIAEEIGLLPKVREVGWAGLSAAEAGYLGGVMSKRLRERGLTKEHLK' A
#
# COMPACT_ATOMS: atom_id res chain seq x y z
N MET A 1 -5.64 -20.50 -17.39
CA MET A 1 -6.63 -20.46 -16.29
C MET A 1 -5.94 -20.17 -14.98
N LYS A 2 -6.15 -19.00 -14.36
CA LYS A 2 -6.35 -18.80 -12.90
C LYS A 2 -6.87 -17.36 -12.65
N PRO A 3 -8.18 -17.11 -12.50
CA PRO A 3 -8.66 -15.95 -11.77
C PRO A 3 -8.95 -16.41 -10.34
N LYS A 4 -8.01 -16.20 -9.42
CA LYS A 4 -8.24 -16.35 -7.98
C LYS A 4 -8.11 -14.97 -7.33
N GLN A 5 -9.15 -14.16 -7.45
CA GLN A 5 -9.30 -12.96 -6.64
C GLN A 5 -10.41 -13.21 -5.63
N THR A 6 -10.06 -13.94 -4.58
CA THR A 6 -10.85 -14.03 -3.37
C THR A 6 -10.85 -12.66 -2.69
N LYS A 7 -12.00 -11.99 -2.80
CA LYS A 7 -12.52 -10.98 -1.89
C LYS A 7 -11.99 -11.21 -0.46
N LYS A 8 -11.52 -10.15 0.20
CA LYS A 8 -11.85 -9.84 1.60
C LYS A 8 -11.36 -8.44 2.01
N GLU A 9 -12.37 -7.61 2.28
CA GLU A 9 -12.42 -6.66 3.39
C GLU A 9 -11.71 -5.31 3.19
N ALA A 10 -12.39 -4.51 2.36
CA ALA A 10 -12.43 -3.07 2.42
C ALA A 10 -12.83 -2.58 3.83
N VAL A 11 -11.87 -2.47 4.74
CA VAL A 11 -11.97 -1.50 5.84
C VAL A 11 -11.34 -0.21 5.31
N VAL A 12 -12.19 0.64 4.74
CA VAL A 12 -11.83 1.87 4.02
C VAL A 12 -11.37 2.93 5.00
N THR A 13 -10.15 2.79 5.52
CA THR A 13 -9.46 3.88 6.21
C THR A 13 -8.68 4.70 5.17
N ALA A 14 -8.56 6.01 5.35
CA ALA A 14 -7.82 6.89 4.43
C ALA A 14 -6.40 6.37 4.11
N LEU A 15 -5.76 5.70 5.08
CA LEU A 15 -4.47 5.04 4.93
C LEU A 15 -4.51 3.84 3.97
N ALA A 16 -5.56 3.03 4.00
CA ALA A 16 -5.70 1.87 3.12
C ALA A 16 -5.90 2.32 1.66
N ARG A 17 -6.67 3.40 1.45
CA ARG A 17 -6.83 4.01 0.12
C ARG A 17 -5.50 4.55 -0.41
N LEU A 18 -4.75 5.28 0.43
CA LEU A 18 -3.42 5.78 0.07
C LEU A 18 -2.44 4.66 -0.32
N LYS A 19 -2.43 3.55 0.43
CA LYS A 19 -1.59 2.39 0.12
C LYS A 19 -1.95 1.78 -1.24
N LEU A 20 -3.24 1.68 -1.56
CA LEU A 20 -3.70 1.16 -2.85
C LEU A 20 -3.32 2.09 -4.01
N GLU A 21 -3.49 3.41 -3.84
CA GLU A 21 -3.09 4.39 -4.85
C GLU A 21 -1.58 4.35 -5.12
N ILE A 22 -0.76 4.28 -4.06
CA ILE A 22 0.70 4.15 -4.23
C ILE A 22 1.06 2.82 -4.89
N ALA A 23 0.43 1.72 -4.47
CA ALA A 23 0.65 0.42 -5.10
C ALA A 23 0.31 0.45 -6.60
N GLU A 24 -0.74 1.17 -7.00
CA GLU A 24 -1.11 1.34 -8.41
C GLU A 24 -0.09 2.18 -9.17
N GLU A 25 0.33 3.31 -8.59
CA GLU A 25 1.30 4.24 -9.17
C GLU A 25 2.67 3.59 -9.43
N ILE A 26 3.13 2.74 -8.50
CA ILE A 26 4.42 2.05 -8.61
C ILE A 26 4.32 0.70 -9.36
N GLY A 27 3.12 0.32 -9.83
CA GLY A 27 2.89 -0.94 -10.55
C GLY A 27 2.87 -2.21 -9.69
N LEU A 28 2.80 -2.07 -8.36
CA LEU A 28 2.77 -3.19 -7.42
C LEU A 28 1.37 -3.76 -7.17
N LEU A 29 0.32 -2.98 -7.46
CA LEU A 29 -1.08 -3.38 -7.29
C LEU A 29 -1.43 -4.74 -7.92
N PRO A 30 -1.07 -5.05 -9.18
CA PRO A 30 -1.35 -6.36 -9.76
C PRO A 30 -0.69 -7.50 -8.98
N LYS A 31 0.55 -7.28 -8.51
CA LYS A 31 1.31 -8.27 -7.74
C LYS A 31 0.69 -8.46 -6.35
N VAL A 32 0.34 -7.39 -5.65
CA VAL A 32 -0.39 -7.46 -4.36
C VAL A 32 -1.72 -8.19 -4.54
N ARG A 33 -2.42 -8.00 -5.66
CA ARG A 33 -3.67 -8.70 -5.96
C ARG A 33 -3.46 -10.19 -6.24
N GLU A 34 -2.29 -10.58 -6.75
CA GLU A 34 -1.96 -11.96 -7.10
C GLU A 34 -1.39 -12.75 -5.92
N VAL A 35 -0.39 -12.19 -5.22
CA VAL A 35 0.35 -12.86 -4.14
C VAL A 35 0.05 -12.31 -2.74
N GLY A 36 -0.71 -11.21 -2.63
CA GLY A 36 -0.98 -10.52 -1.37
C GLY A 36 0.16 -9.60 -0.93
N TRP A 37 -0.09 -8.79 0.11
CA TRP A 37 0.93 -7.92 0.70
C TRP A 37 2.12 -8.69 1.29
N ALA A 38 1.87 -9.91 1.80
CA ALA A 38 2.91 -10.79 2.34
C ALA A 38 3.78 -11.46 1.25
N GLY A 39 3.34 -11.46 -0.01
CA GLY A 39 4.07 -12.02 -1.14
C GLY A 39 5.01 -11.04 -1.84
N LEU A 40 5.07 -9.79 -1.37
CA LEU A 40 5.97 -8.77 -1.89
C LEU A 40 7.40 -9.02 -1.43
N SER A 41 8.37 -8.69 -2.29
CA SER A 41 9.77 -8.66 -1.89
C SER A 41 10.05 -7.51 -0.93
N ALA A 42 11.06 -7.66 -0.07
CA ALA A 42 11.47 -6.62 0.88
C ALA A 42 11.76 -5.27 0.17
N ALA A 43 12.34 -5.31 -1.03
CA ALA A 43 12.58 -4.12 -1.85
C ALA A 43 11.27 -3.42 -2.27
N GLU A 44 10.27 -4.19 -2.71
CA GLU A 44 8.98 -3.68 -3.16
C GLU A 44 8.15 -3.10 -2.01
N ALA A 45 8.07 -3.85 -0.90
CA ALA A 45 7.40 -3.40 0.31
C ALA A 45 8.11 -2.18 0.92
N GLY A 46 9.44 -2.16 0.91
CA GLY A 46 10.26 -1.04 1.35
C GLY A 46 10.06 0.22 0.50
N TYR A 47 9.99 0.06 -0.82
CA TYR A 47 9.71 1.17 -1.74
C TYR A 47 8.32 1.76 -1.50
N LEU A 48 7.28 0.92 -1.41
CA LEU A 48 5.92 1.37 -1.10
C LEU A 48 5.84 2.07 0.27
N GLY A 49 6.49 1.52 1.29
CA GLY A 49 6.57 2.13 2.62
C GLY A 49 7.32 3.47 2.62
N GLY A 50 8.38 3.60 1.82
CA GLY A 50 9.14 4.83 1.62
C GLY A 50 8.30 5.93 0.96
N VAL A 51 7.60 5.60 -0.13
CA VAL A 51 6.70 6.54 -0.84
C VAL A 51 5.55 6.97 0.09
N MET A 52 4.97 6.03 0.84
CA MET A 52 3.91 6.35 1.81
C MET A 52 4.41 7.28 2.92
N SER A 53 5.61 7.03 3.44
CA SER A 53 6.24 7.88 4.47
C SER A 53 6.58 9.26 3.93
N LYS A 54 7.04 9.36 2.68
CA LYS A 54 7.28 10.63 2.00
C LYS A 54 6.01 11.45 1.89
N ARG A 55 4.91 10.86 1.39
CA ARG A 55 3.60 11.53 1.29
C ARG A 55 3.06 11.98 2.65
N LEU A 56 3.24 11.16 3.70
CA LEU A 56 2.82 11.53 5.06
C LEU A 56 3.63 12.74 5.58
N ARG A 57 4.94 12.76 5.34
CA ARG A 57 5.82 13.88 5.71
C ARG A 57 5.48 15.15 4.93
N GLU A 58 5.25 15.04 3.62
CA GLU A 58 4.85 16.18 2.77
C GLU A 58 3.50 16.78 3.19
N ARG A 59 2.57 15.93 3.66
CA ARG A 59 1.27 16.38 4.18
C ARG A 59 1.33 16.87 5.64
N GLY A 60 2.49 16.86 6.29
CA GLY A 60 2.64 17.23 7.70
C GLY A 60 1.99 16.24 8.68
N LEU A 61 1.51 15.08 8.22
CA LEU A 61 1.03 13.97 9.07
C LEU A 61 2.20 13.15 9.63
N THR A 62 3.20 13.84 10.17
CA THR A 62 4.21 13.18 10.98
C THR A 62 3.55 12.66 12.25
N LYS A 63 3.92 11.45 12.69
CA LYS A 63 3.39 10.85 13.93
C LYS A 63 3.62 11.73 15.17
N GLU A 64 4.47 12.75 15.08
CA GLU A 64 4.68 13.79 16.09
C GLU A 64 3.50 14.75 16.27
N HIS A 65 2.68 15.02 15.25
CA HIS A 65 1.51 15.90 15.36
C HIS A 65 0.23 15.19 15.84
N LEU A 66 0.29 13.86 16.04
CA LEU A 66 -0.82 13.05 16.59
C LEU A 66 -0.68 12.79 18.09
N LYS A 67 0.18 13.55 18.79
CA LYS A 67 0.45 13.41 20.22
C LYS A 67 -0.17 14.54 21.02
#